data_AF-A0A519ZE61-F1
#
_entry.id   AF-A0A519ZE61-F1
#
_cell.length_a   1.000
_cell.length_b   1.000
_cell.length_c   1.000
_cell.angle_alpha   90.00
_cell.angle_beta   90.00
_cell.angle_gamma   90.00
#
_symmetry.space_group_name_H-M   'P 1'
#
loop_
_entity.id
_entity.type
_entity.pdbx_description
1 polymer ?
#
loop_
_entity_poly.entity_id
_entity_poly.type
_entity_poly.pdbx_seq_one_letter_code
_entity_poly.pdbx_strand_id
1 'polypeptide(L)'
;MNARFAVLRRGWLPSLAAALLLSACGGGGQDPSPLATPSEAPRAQALAVNAAAAASVTGLTKLSEKRIGRTLFEYEFRITVQNGAAAQTGLNAQLTAAGAGTTIVQGEVPVGNIAAGASLTPSGTITLRQDRQQAFQPNQLVWTFTASGPAPAGLSLALSQGVVGAGGSLAIQPTVTDASGNVIDPPPALTLQVIAPANGSLGALPTV
;
A
#
# COMPACT_ATOMS: atom_id res chain seq x y z
N MET A 1 22.44 10.74 68.44
CA MET A 1 22.48 11.24 69.83
C MET A 1 21.65 12.51 69.91
N ASN A 2 20.63 12.50 70.78
CA ASN A 2 19.96 13.63 71.43
C ASN A 2 19.19 14.62 70.52
N ALA A 3 17.97 15.11 70.83
CA ALA A 3 17.26 15.13 72.09
C ALA A 3 15.73 15.14 71.86
N ARG A 4 15.04 14.60 72.87
CA ARG A 4 13.60 14.64 73.10
C ARG A 4 13.19 16.04 73.58
N PHE A 5 11.99 16.49 73.22
CA PHE A 5 11.16 17.28 74.13
C PHE A 5 9.68 16.92 73.92
N ALA A 6 9.12 16.28 74.94
CA ALA A 6 7.68 16.23 75.15
C ALA A 6 7.25 17.50 75.92
N VAL A 7 5.94 17.74 75.99
CA VAL A 7 5.18 18.01 77.23
C VAL A 7 4.09 19.12 77.10
N LEU A 8 2.86 18.67 77.43
CA LEU A 8 1.70 19.30 78.09
C LEU A 8 0.73 20.26 77.36
N ARG A 9 -0.48 19.70 77.17
CA ARG A 9 -1.79 20.13 77.74
C ARG A 9 -2.10 21.63 77.83
N ARG A 10 -3.21 22.03 77.21
CA ARG A 10 -4.24 22.84 77.89
C ARG A 10 -5.59 22.73 77.18
N GLY A 11 -6.61 22.30 77.91
CA GLY A 11 -8.00 22.33 77.45
C GLY A 11 -8.63 23.69 77.71
N TRP A 12 -9.58 24.08 76.86
CA TRP A 12 -10.68 24.99 77.17
C TRP A 12 -11.75 24.91 76.08
N LEU A 13 -12.95 24.48 76.46
CA LEU A 13 -14.26 24.80 75.86
C LEU A 13 -14.84 25.99 76.67
N PRO A 14 -15.95 26.65 76.30
CA PRO A 14 -16.67 26.79 75.02
C PRO A 14 -16.96 28.28 74.69
N SER A 15 -17.59 28.60 73.55
CA SER A 15 -18.74 29.54 73.47
C SER A 15 -19.17 29.86 72.03
N LEU A 16 -20.49 29.91 71.87
CA LEU A 16 -21.23 30.35 70.70
C LEU A 16 -20.82 31.75 70.20
N ALA A 17 -20.78 31.93 68.88
CA ALA A 17 -21.20 33.16 68.24
C ALA A 17 -21.73 32.85 66.83
N ALA A 18 -22.99 33.19 66.62
CA ALA A 18 -23.68 33.13 65.34
C ALA A 18 -23.17 34.26 64.42
N ALA A 19 -22.87 33.92 63.17
CA ALA A 19 -22.76 34.89 62.09
C ALA A 19 -23.44 34.29 60.85
N LEU A 20 -24.65 34.80 60.59
CA LEU A 20 -25.37 34.63 59.33
C LEU A 20 -24.57 35.32 58.21
N LEU A 21 -24.04 34.53 57.28
CA LEU A 21 -23.60 35.02 55.98
C LEU A 21 -24.40 34.27 54.90
N LEU A 22 -25.36 34.98 54.32
CA LEU A 22 -25.95 34.65 53.04
C LEU A 22 -24.84 34.72 51.98
N SER A 23 -24.37 33.58 51.47
CA SER A 23 -23.72 33.51 50.16
C SER A 23 -24.68 32.87 49.17
N ALA A 24 -25.09 33.72 48.24
CA ALA A 24 -25.96 33.41 47.13
C ALA A 24 -25.23 32.62 46.03
N CYS A 25 -26.01 31.86 45.26
CA CYS A 25 -25.76 31.48 43.87
C CYS A 25 -24.54 30.59 43.58
N GLY A 26 -24.71 29.27 43.75
CA GLY A 26 -23.90 28.24 43.09
C GLY A 26 -24.69 27.58 41.96
N GLY A 27 -24.94 28.33 40.88
CA GLY A 27 -25.49 27.78 39.63
C GLY A 27 -24.41 27.01 38.89
N GLY A 28 -24.31 25.70 39.12
CA GLY A 28 -23.47 24.80 38.34
C GLY A 28 -24.08 24.62 36.95
N GLY A 29 -23.67 25.48 36.02
CA GLY A 29 -23.94 25.31 34.59
C GLY A 29 -23.36 23.97 34.14
N GLN A 30 -24.23 23.00 33.90
CA GLN A 30 -23.95 21.92 32.98
C GLN A 30 -23.94 22.56 31.59
N ASP A 31 -22.77 23.05 31.18
CA ASP A 31 -22.53 23.23 29.76
C ASP A 31 -22.73 21.85 29.12
N PRO A 32 -23.70 21.67 28.20
CA PRO A 32 -23.69 20.49 27.39
C PRO A 32 -22.39 20.55 26.61
N SER A 33 -21.47 19.62 26.90
CA SER A 33 -20.36 19.29 26.00
C SER A 33 -20.92 19.35 24.58
N PRO A 34 -20.33 20.12 23.66
CA PRO A 34 -20.87 20.23 22.32
C PRO A 34 -20.99 18.82 21.76
N LEU A 35 -22.23 18.36 21.60
CA LEU A 35 -22.56 17.16 20.84
C LEU A 35 -21.94 17.40 19.48
N ALA A 36 -20.86 16.68 19.19
CA ALA A 36 -20.21 16.72 17.89
C ALA A 36 -21.31 16.55 16.84
N THR A 37 -21.52 17.60 16.05
CA THR A 37 -22.50 17.53 14.98
C THR A 37 -22.11 16.36 14.06
N PRO A 38 -23.06 15.59 13.50
CA PRO A 38 -22.76 14.43 12.63
C PRO A 38 -21.90 14.76 11.39
N SER A 39 -21.62 16.05 11.16
CA SER A 39 -20.84 16.56 10.04
C SER A 39 -19.32 16.36 10.21
N GLU A 40 -18.83 16.00 11.40
CA GLU A 40 -17.39 15.87 11.72
C GLU A 40 -16.93 14.42 11.92
N ALA A 41 -17.75 13.45 11.52
CA ALA A 41 -17.31 12.05 11.49
C ALA A 41 -16.14 11.89 10.50
N PRO A 42 -15.04 11.20 10.88
CA PRO A 42 -13.94 10.94 9.97
C PRO A 42 -14.46 10.20 8.75
N ARG A 43 -14.38 10.83 7.57
CA ARG A 43 -14.71 10.19 6.30
C ARG A 43 -13.45 9.52 5.77
N ALA A 44 -13.47 8.19 5.67
CA ALA A 44 -12.45 7.48 4.93
C ALA A 44 -12.62 7.79 3.43
N GLN A 45 -11.62 8.44 2.82
CA GLN A 45 -11.55 8.62 1.38
C GLN A 45 -10.50 7.65 0.83
N ALA A 46 -10.86 6.87 -0.18
CA ALA A 46 -9.91 6.00 -0.86
C ALA A 46 -8.96 6.84 -1.71
N LEU A 47 -7.69 6.97 -1.29
CA LEU A 47 -6.65 7.50 -2.15
C LEU A 47 -6.10 6.39 -3.04
N ALA A 48 -6.24 6.60 -4.35
CA ALA A 48 -5.59 5.94 -5.48
C ALA A 48 -5.23 4.46 -5.34
N VAL A 49 -5.84 3.63 -6.19
CA VAL A 49 -5.33 2.29 -6.48
C VAL A 49 -3.98 2.45 -7.19
N ASN A 50 -2.88 2.25 -6.47
CA ASN A 50 -1.57 2.19 -7.12
C ASN A 50 -1.51 0.86 -7.88
N ALA A 51 -1.39 0.92 -9.21
CA ALA A 51 -1.25 -0.29 -10.02
C ALA A 51 -0.06 -1.10 -9.47
N ALA A 52 -0.31 -2.36 -9.10
CA ALA A 52 0.71 -3.25 -8.57
C ALA A 52 1.93 -3.28 -9.50
N ALA A 53 3.14 -3.39 -8.92
CA ALA A 53 4.38 -3.45 -9.69
C ALA A 53 4.22 -4.41 -10.87
N ALA A 54 4.46 -3.92 -12.09
CA ALA A 54 4.25 -4.70 -13.30
C ALA A 54 5.31 -5.82 -13.40
N ALA A 55 4.98 -6.88 -14.14
CA ALA A 55 5.95 -7.92 -14.48
C ALA A 55 7.19 -7.31 -15.16
N SER A 56 8.35 -7.96 -14.98
CA SER A 56 9.62 -7.51 -15.54
C SER A 56 10.49 -8.69 -15.96
N VAL A 57 11.37 -8.47 -16.93
CA VAL A 57 12.38 -9.48 -17.32
C VAL A 57 13.61 -9.33 -16.41
N THR A 58 13.97 -10.38 -15.69
CA THR A 58 15.11 -10.41 -14.75
C THR A 58 16.28 -11.25 -15.27
N GLY A 59 16.04 -12.10 -16.27
CA GLY A 59 17.08 -12.96 -16.84
C GLY A 59 16.97 -13.07 -18.35
N LEU A 60 18.13 -13.18 -19.01
CA LEU A 60 18.25 -13.41 -20.45
C LEU A 60 19.36 -14.43 -20.68
N THR A 61 19.00 -15.62 -21.17
CA THR A 61 19.93 -16.73 -21.41
C THR A 61 19.99 -17.05 -22.89
N LYS A 62 21.19 -17.00 -23.49
CA LYS A 62 21.40 -17.39 -24.89
C LYS A 62 21.25 -18.90 -25.03
N LEU A 63 20.39 -19.34 -25.93
CA LEU A 63 20.19 -20.76 -26.25
C LEU A 63 20.95 -21.16 -27.51
N SER A 64 20.85 -20.35 -28.56
CA SER A 64 21.45 -20.66 -29.85
C SER A 64 22.02 -19.42 -30.53
N GLU A 65 22.92 -19.65 -31.47
CA GLU A 65 23.58 -18.63 -32.28
C GLU A 65 23.71 -19.14 -33.71
N LYS A 66 23.30 -18.31 -34.67
CA LYS A 66 23.42 -18.60 -36.10
C LYS A 66 24.06 -17.42 -36.82
N ARG A 67 25.16 -17.68 -37.52
CA ARG A 67 25.82 -16.68 -38.35
C ARG A 67 25.05 -16.50 -39.66
N ILE A 68 24.64 -15.27 -39.96
CA ILE A 68 23.97 -14.91 -41.23
C ILE A 68 24.97 -14.29 -42.20
N GLY A 69 25.91 -13.48 -41.70
CA GLY A 69 26.93 -12.82 -42.49
C GLY A 69 28.24 -12.64 -41.73
N ARG A 70 29.13 -11.77 -42.23
CA ARG A 70 30.41 -11.53 -41.54
C ARG A 70 30.20 -10.94 -40.15
N THR A 71 29.27 -9.99 -40.03
CA THR A 71 28.98 -9.23 -38.81
C THR A 71 27.58 -9.47 -38.27
N LEU A 72 26.69 -10.08 -39.06
CA LEU A 72 25.28 -10.28 -38.71
C LEU A 72 25.04 -11.69 -38.15
N PHE A 73 24.49 -11.75 -36.95
CA PHE A 73 24.20 -12.99 -36.23
C PHE A 73 22.76 -12.98 -35.72
N GLU A 74 22.12 -14.13 -35.72
CA GLU A 74 20.85 -14.37 -35.06
C GLU A 74 21.10 -15.12 -33.76
N TYR A 75 20.43 -14.66 -32.71
CA TYR A 75 20.54 -15.17 -31.36
C TYR A 75 19.15 -15.52 -30.86
N GLU A 76 19.02 -16.74 -30.38
CA GLU A 76 17.82 -17.17 -29.67
C GLU A 76 18.05 -17.05 -28.17
N PHE A 77 17.15 -16.37 -27.48
CA PHE A 77 17.22 -16.19 -26.04
C PHE A 77 15.98 -16.72 -25.35
N ARG A 78 16.19 -17.29 -24.17
CA ARG A 78 15.15 -17.55 -23.18
C ARG A 78 15.16 -16.45 -22.14
N ILE A 79 13.98 -15.99 -21.76
CA ILE A 79 13.81 -14.97 -20.73
C ILE A 79 13.40 -15.59 -19.40
N THR A 80 13.72 -14.91 -18.31
CA THR A 80 13.12 -15.15 -16.99
C THR A 80 12.32 -13.92 -16.62
N VAL A 81 11.05 -14.12 -16.26
CA VAL A 81 10.10 -13.06 -15.92
C VAL A 81 9.80 -13.14 -14.43
N GLN A 82 9.91 -12.01 -13.75
CA GLN A 82 9.49 -11.83 -12.37
C GLN A 82 8.14 -11.10 -12.36
N ASN A 83 7.13 -11.71 -11.74
CA ASN A 83 5.85 -11.06 -11.52
C ASN A 83 5.90 -10.15 -10.29
N GLY A 84 5.10 -9.10 -10.30
CA GLY A 84 4.94 -8.22 -9.16
C GLY A 84 3.94 -8.76 -8.14
N ALA A 85 3.31 -7.86 -7.38
CA ALA A 85 2.60 -8.22 -6.16
C ALA A 85 1.22 -8.89 -6.37
N ALA A 86 0.66 -8.85 -7.57
CA ALA A 86 -0.62 -9.50 -7.89
C ALA A 86 -0.39 -10.71 -8.78
N ALA A 87 -1.11 -11.80 -8.56
CA ALA A 87 -1.09 -12.93 -9.49
C ALA A 87 -1.58 -12.49 -10.88
N GLN A 88 -0.99 -13.06 -11.93
CA GLN A 88 -1.34 -12.76 -13.32
C GLN A 88 -1.71 -14.06 -14.04
N THR A 89 -2.79 -14.01 -14.82
CA THR A 89 -3.25 -15.12 -15.66
C THR A 89 -3.04 -14.79 -17.13
N GLY A 90 -2.57 -15.76 -17.92
CA GLY A 90 -2.28 -15.58 -19.35
C GLY A 90 -1.35 -14.42 -19.64
N LEU A 91 -0.27 -14.26 -18.85
CA LEU A 91 0.73 -13.23 -19.07
C LEU A 91 1.45 -13.48 -20.40
N ASN A 92 1.60 -12.43 -21.20
CA ASN A 92 2.35 -12.40 -22.44
C ASN A 92 3.39 -11.29 -22.36
N ALA A 93 4.63 -11.60 -22.75
CA ALA A 93 5.72 -10.65 -22.80
C ALA A 93 6.03 -10.32 -24.26
N GLN A 94 6.01 -9.03 -24.59
CA GLN A 94 6.32 -8.55 -25.93
C GLN A 94 7.51 -7.60 -25.87
N LEU A 95 8.59 -7.97 -26.54
CA LEU A 95 9.73 -7.10 -26.79
C LEU A 95 9.34 -6.10 -27.89
N THR A 96 9.38 -4.81 -27.58
CA THR A 96 8.88 -3.72 -28.44
C THR A 96 9.99 -2.85 -29.00
N ALA A 97 11.12 -2.75 -28.31
CA ALA A 97 12.30 -2.06 -28.81
C ALA A 97 13.59 -2.77 -28.37
N ALA A 98 14.65 -2.55 -29.15
CA ALA A 98 15.99 -3.03 -28.87
C ALA A 98 17.01 -1.93 -29.21
N GLY A 99 18.21 -2.05 -28.65
CA GLY A 99 19.27 -1.08 -28.82
C GLY A 99 19.86 -1.03 -30.24
N ALA A 100 20.76 -0.07 -30.44
CA ALA A 100 21.42 0.12 -31.73
C ALA A 100 22.18 -1.15 -32.18
N GLY A 101 22.03 -1.50 -33.46
CA GLY A 101 22.62 -2.71 -34.03
C GLY A 101 21.86 -3.99 -33.69
N THR A 102 20.76 -3.93 -32.95
CA THR A 102 19.85 -5.06 -32.69
C THR A 102 18.54 -4.87 -33.45
N THR A 103 18.03 -5.94 -34.05
CA THR A 103 16.70 -6.00 -34.66
C THR A 103 15.93 -7.18 -34.07
N ILE A 104 14.66 -6.95 -33.73
CA ILE A 104 13.77 -7.98 -33.20
C ILE A 104 13.27 -8.81 -34.38
N VAL A 105 13.60 -10.10 -34.41
CA VAL A 105 13.08 -11.05 -35.43
C VAL A 105 11.81 -11.72 -34.93
N GLN A 106 11.81 -12.10 -33.65
CA GLN A 106 10.64 -12.60 -32.91
C GLN A 106 10.72 -12.05 -31.49
N GLY A 107 9.69 -11.32 -31.06
CA GLY A 107 9.67 -10.62 -29.77
C GLY A 107 8.59 -11.07 -28.80
N GLU A 108 7.66 -11.93 -29.23
CA GLU A 108 6.53 -12.38 -28.41
C GLU A 108 6.88 -13.67 -27.66
N VAL A 109 6.57 -13.71 -26.37
CA VAL A 109 6.76 -14.89 -25.51
C VAL A 109 5.52 -15.07 -24.63
N PRO A 110 4.71 -16.13 -24.85
CA PRO A 110 3.65 -16.49 -23.93
C PRO A 110 4.28 -16.98 -22.62
N VAL A 111 4.07 -16.22 -21.55
CA VAL A 111 4.60 -16.55 -20.21
C VAL A 111 3.66 -17.50 -19.48
N GLY A 112 2.34 -17.30 -19.61
CA GLY A 112 1.31 -18.10 -18.96
C GLY A 112 0.92 -17.55 -17.59
N ASN A 113 0.47 -18.43 -16.70
CA ASN A 113 0.03 -18.04 -15.36
C ASN A 113 1.23 -17.91 -14.42
N ILE A 114 1.27 -16.85 -13.61
CA ILE A 114 2.34 -16.60 -12.66
C ILE A 114 1.78 -16.03 -11.36
N ALA A 115 2.15 -16.64 -10.23
CA ALA A 115 1.70 -16.19 -8.91
C ALA A 115 2.29 -14.83 -8.54
N ALA A 116 1.71 -14.17 -7.54
CA ALA A 116 2.26 -12.94 -6.96
C ALA A 116 3.69 -13.17 -6.47
N GLY A 117 4.62 -12.30 -6.83
CA GLY A 117 6.02 -12.34 -6.43
C GLY A 117 6.81 -13.52 -6.98
N ALA A 118 6.24 -14.35 -7.85
CA ALA A 118 6.93 -15.50 -8.43
C ALA A 118 7.80 -15.12 -9.63
N SER A 119 8.85 -15.90 -9.86
CA SER A 119 9.64 -15.90 -11.10
C SER A 119 9.27 -17.12 -11.94
N LEU A 120 9.20 -16.95 -13.27
CA LEU A 120 8.98 -18.02 -14.22
C LEU A 120 9.90 -17.85 -15.43
N THR A 121 10.45 -18.96 -15.90
CA THR A 121 11.18 -19.02 -17.17
C THR A 121 10.31 -19.76 -18.19
N PRO A 122 9.62 -19.07 -19.11
CA PRO A 122 8.78 -19.72 -20.11
C PRO A 122 9.59 -20.61 -21.07
N SER A 123 8.88 -21.54 -21.71
CA SER A 123 9.46 -22.40 -22.75
C SER A 123 9.73 -21.63 -24.05
N GLY A 124 8.93 -20.61 -24.34
CA GLY A 124 9.07 -19.73 -25.50
C GLY A 124 10.37 -18.93 -25.48
N THR A 125 10.77 -18.48 -26.66
CA THR A 125 12.04 -17.78 -26.91
C THR A 125 11.80 -16.50 -27.69
N ILE A 126 12.75 -15.58 -27.61
CA ILE A 126 12.86 -14.45 -28.53
C ILE A 126 14.03 -14.71 -29.49
N THR A 127 13.93 -14.15 -30.69
CA THR A 127 15.03 -14.14 -31.65
C THR A 127 15.43 -12.71 -31.94
N LEU A 128 16.70 -12.40 -31.70
CA LEU A 128 17.32 -11.11 -31.99
C LEU A 128 18.36 -11.28 -33.08
N ARG A 129 18.36 -10.35 -34.03
CA ARG A 129 19.43 -10.21 -35.00
C ARG A 129 20.35 -9.08 -34.57
N GLN A 130 21.64 -9.35 -34.47
CA GLN A 130 22.65 -8.40 -34.01
C GLN A 130 23.72 -8.18 -35.06
N ASP A 131 24.02 -6.92 -35.33
CA ASP A 131 25.27 -6.50 -35.96
C ASP A 131 26.37 -6.40 -34.90
N ARG A 132 27.36 -7.29 -34.98
CA ARG A 132 28.48 -7.37 -34.04
C ARG A 132 29.52 -6.24 -34.23
N GLN A 133 29.33 -5.34 -35.20
CA GLN A 133 30.08 -4.07 -35.20
C GLN A 133 29.63 -3.14 -34.08
N GLN A 134 28.44 -3.37 -33.52
CA GLN A 134 27.91 -2.66 -32.36
C GLN A 134 27.82 -3.62 -31.17
N ALA A 135 28.15 -3.12 -29.98
CA ALA A 135 28.02 -3.92 -28.76
C ALA A 135 26.54 -4.18 -28.46
N PHE A 136 26.20 -5.42 -28.10
CA PHE A 136 24.85 -5.74 -27.64
C PHE A 136 24.60 -5.07 -26.28
N GLN A 137 23.48 -4.37 -26.15
CA GLN A 137 23.10 -3.62 -24.95
C GLN A 137 21.79 -4.18 -24.36
N PRO A 138 21.84 -5.18 -23.46
CA PRO A 138 20.64 -5.82 -22.91
C PRO A 138 19.71 -4.86 -22.17
N ASN A 139 20.27 -3.80 -21.58
CA ASN A 139 19.53 -2.76 -20.87
C ASN A 139 18.72 -1.83 -21.79
N GLN A 140 18.91 -1.90 -23.11
CA GLN A 140 18.10 -1.18 -24.10
C GLN A 140 16.93 -2.01 -24.65
N LEU A 141 16.71 -3.23 -24.13
CA LEU A 141 15.53 -4.02 -24.45
C LEU A 141 14.31 -3.46 -23.72
N VAL A 142 13.27 -3.08 -24.47
CA VAL A 142 12.04 -2.52 -23.91
C VAL A 142 10.92 -3.54 -24.03
N TRP A 143 10.34 -3.90 -22.88
CA TRP A 143 9.31 -4.92 -22.77
C TRP A 143 7.95 -4.30 -22.45
N THR A 144 6.91 -4.89 -23.03
CA THR A 144 5.51 -4.65 -22.65
C THR A 144 4.90 -5.97 -22.21
N PHE A 145 4.02 -5.91 -21.22
CA PHE A 145 3.37 -7.09 -20.66
C PHE A 145 1.87 -6.91 -20.75
N THR A 146 1.18 -7.96 -21.19
CA THR A 146 -0.29 -8.01 -21.19
C THR A 146 -0.71 -9.28 -20.47
N ALA A 147 -1.70 -9.19 -19.59
CA ALA A 147 -2.28 -10.35 -18.92
C ALA A 147 -3.78 -10.42 -19.21
N SER A 148 -4.29 -11.63 -19.33
CA SER A 148 -5.73 -11.89 -19.37
C SER A 148 -6.20 -12.10 -17.94
N GLY A 149 -6.51 -11.01 -17.25
CA GLY A 149 -7.08 -11.04 -15.90
C GLY A 149 -7.98 -9.82 -15.68
N PRO A 150 -8.88 -9.86 -14.68
CA PRO A 150 -9.70 -8.70 -14.35
C PRO A 150 -8.80 -7.51 -14.00
N ALA A 151 -8.89 -6.44 -14.77
CA ALA A 151 -8.22 -5.19 -14.44
C ALA A 151 -8.97 -4.51 -13.28
N PRO A 152 -8.28 -4.05 -12.23
CA PRO A 152 -8.93 -3.34 -11.14
C PRO A 152 -9.57 -2.05 -11.68
N ALA A 153 -10.87 -1.93 -11.50
CA ALA A 153 -11.66 -0.78 -11.93
C ALA A 153 -12.39 -0.08 -10.76
N GLY A 154 -12.54 -0.76 -9.63
CA GLY A 154 -13.18 -0.23 -8.44
C GLY A 154 -12.45 -0.64 -7.16
N LEU A 155 -12.52 0.24 -6.15
CA LEU A 155 -12.12 -0.04 -4.78
C LEU A 155 -13.26 0.39 -3.86
N SER A 156 -13.78 -0.55 -3.07
CA SER A 156 -14.77 -0.29 -2.03
C SER A 156 -14.14 -0.52 -0.66
N LEU A 157 -14.40 0.37 0.29
CA LEU A 157 -14.03 0.20 1.69
C LEU A 157 -15.31 0.02 2.50
N ALA A 158 -15.49 -1.17 3.07
CA ALA A 158 -16.55 -1.42 4.02
C ALA A 158 -16.06 -1.04 5.43
N LEU A 159 -16.83 -0.18 6.10
CA LEU A 159 -16.70 0.06 7.53
C LEU A 159 -17.59 -0.96 8.23
N SER A 160 -17.00 -1.86 9.00
CA SER A 160 -17.76 -2.89 9.73
C SER A 160 -18.47 -2.31 10.96
N GLN A 161 -18.05 -1.13 11.45
CA GLN A 161 -18.60 -0.45 12.62
C GLN A 161 -18.47 1.08 12.52
N GLY A 162 -19.36 1.81 13.18
CA GLY A 162 -19.20 3.25 13.40
C GLY A 162 -18.11 3.52 14.44
N VAL A 163 -17.35 4.60 14.27
CA VAL A 163 -16.31 4.99 15.24
C VAL A 163 -16.97 5.51 16.51
N VAL A 164 -16.97 4.71 17.58
CA VAL A 164 -17.59 5.04 18.88
C VAL A 164 -16.52 5.57 19.84
N GLY A 165 -15.96 6.74 19.54
CA GLY A 165 -15.07 7.49 20.45
C GLY A 165 -13.58 7.48 20.11
N ALA A 166 -12.83 8.36 20.79
CA ALA A 166 -11.39 8.51 20.61
C ALA A 166 -10.62 7.28 21.08
N GLY A 167 -9.61 6.86 20.30
CA GLY A 167 -8.77 5.69 20.62
C GLY A 167 -9.34 4.34 20.16
N GLY A 168 -10.49 4.31 19.48
CA GLY A 168 -11.02 3.09 18.87
C GLY A 168 -10.21 2.63 17.65
N SER A 169 -10.11 1.31 17.46
CA SER A 169 -9.60 0.72 16.21
C SER A 169 -10.75 0.56 15.21
N LEU A 170 -10.51 0.96 13.96
CA LEU A 170 -11.46 0.81 12.87
C LEU A 170 -10.93 -0.23 11.90
N ALA A 171 -11.56 -1.40 11.86
CA ALA A 171 -11.27 -2.40 10.85
C ALA A 171 -11.84 -1.95 9.50
N ILE A 172 -10.95 -1.79 8.52
CA ILE A 172 -11.30 -1.57 7.12
C ILE A 172 -10.98 -2.84 6.33
N GLN A 173 -11.94 -3.30 5.54
CA GLN A 173 -11.73 -4.40 4.61
C GLN A 173 -11.90 -3.88 3.18
N PRO A 174 -10.80 -3.61 2.45
CA PRO A 174 -10.89 -3.18 1.06
C PRO A 174 -11.35 -4.35 0.19
N THR A 175 -12.26 -4.07 -0.74
CA THR A 175 -12.68 -4.98 -1.80
C THR A 175 -12.34 -4.34 -3.14
N VAL A 176 -11.54 -5.01 -3.94
CA VAL A 176 -11.20 -4.55 -5.30
C VAL A 176 -12.11 -5.26 -6.29
N THR A 177 -12.72 -4.50 -7.21
CA THR A 177 -13.58 -5.04 -8.25
C THR A 177 -13.07 -4.73 -9.64
N ASP A 178 -13.43 -5.58 -10.60
CA ASP A 178 -13.22 -5.36 -12.02
C ASP A 178 -14.25 -4.39 -12.62
N ALA A 179 -14.11 -4.08 -13.91
CA ALA A 179 -15.04 -3.18 -14.63
C ALA A 179 -16.48 -3.71 -14.70
N SER A 180 -16.68 -5.00 -14.46
CA SER A 180 -17.99 -5.66 -14.41
C SER A 180 -18.55 -5.75 -12.98
N GLY A 181 -17.81 -5.28 -11.98
CA GLY A 181 -18.18 -5.33 -10.57
C GLY A 181 -17.83 -6.65 -9.85
N ASN A 182 -17.11 -7.57 -10.50
CA ASN A 182 -16.69 -8.83 -9.86
C ASN A 182 -15.51 -8.57 -8.92
N VAL A 183 -15.49 -9.24 -7.77
CA VAL A 183 -14.35 -9.17 -6.84
C VAL A 183 -13.12 -9.80 -7.47
N ILE A 184 -11.99 -9.11 -7.39
CA ILE A 184 -10.68 -9.60 -7.83
C ILE A 184 -10.03 -10.37 -6.67
N ASP A 185 -9.81 -11.67 -6.84
CA ASP A 185 -9.18 -12.56 -5.87
C ASP A 185 -8.04 -13.37 -6.54
N PRO A 186 -6.78 -13.29 -6.06
CA PRO A 186 -6.31 -12.47 -4.94
C PRO A 186 -6.35 -10.97 -5.25
N PRO A 187 -6.69 -10.10 -4.28
CA PRO A 187 -6.70 -8.66 -4.49
C PRO A 187 -5.29 -8.16 -4.84
N PRO A 188 -5.16 -7.15 -5.72
CA PRO A 188 -3.87 -6.54 -6.00
C PRO A 188 -3.30 -5.88 -4.74
N ALA A 189 -1.99 -5.60 -4.74
CA ALA A 189 -1.37 -4.83 -3.66
C ALA A 189 -2.02 -3.45 -3.54
N LEU A 190 -2.42 -3.09 -2.32
CA LEU A 190 -3.02 -1.80 -1.99
C LEU A 190 -2.10 -1.04 -1.03
N THR A 191 -2.00 0.27 -1.24
CA THR A 191 -1.41 1.19 -0.25
C THR A 191 -2.53 2.07 0.28
N LEU A 192 -2.76 2.03 1.58
CA LEU A 192 -3.81 2.82 2.24
C LEU A 192 -3.15 3.95 3.03
N GLN A 193 -3.63 5.17 2.87
CA GLN A 193 -3.20 6.32 3.66
C GLN A 193 -4.36 6.82 4.52
N VAL A 194 -4.14 6.92 5.83
CA VAL A 194 -5.07 7.54 6.76
C VAL A 194 -4.76 9.03 6.82
N ILE A 195 -5.71 9.88 6.42
CA ILE A 195 -5.61 11.33 6.58
C ILE A 195 -6.42 11.72 7.82
N ALA A 196 -5.73 12.11 8.89
CA ALA A 196 -6.37 12.70 10.06
C ALA A 196 -6.73 14.18 9.80
N PRO A 197 -7.87 14.69 10.28
CA PRO A 197 -8.20 16.10 10.16
C PRO A 197 -7.21 16.97 10.95
N ALA A 198 -6.85 18.13 10.39
CA ALA A 198 -5.84 19.02 10.92
C ALA A 198 -6.11 19.57 12.34
N ASN A 199 -7.36 19.46 12.83
CA ASN A 199 -7.81 20.09 14.07
C ASN A 199 -8.21 19.08 15.18
N GLY A 200 -7.89 17.79 15.04
CA GLY A 200 -8.12 16.80 16.11
C GLY A 200 -7.01 16.84 17.17
N SER A 201 -7.38 16.97 18.45
CA SER A 201 -6.46 16.78 19.57
C SER A 201 -5.71 15.46 19.42
N LEU A 202 -4.37 15.49 19.58
CA LEU A 202 -3.44 14.37 19.40
C LEU A 202 -3.75 13.21 20.36
N GLY A 203 -4.72 12.38 20.01
CA GLY A 203 -4.73 10.97 20.39
C GLY A 203 -3.66 10.23 19.58
N ALA A 204 -3.12 9.14 20.15
CA ALA A 204 -2.04 8.36 19.55
C ALA A 204 -2.25 8.12 18.05
N LEU A 205 -1.17 8.28 17.27
CA LEU A 205 -1.16 7.99 15.83
C LEU A 205 -1.80 6.62 15.57
N PRO A 206 -2.64 6.48 14.54
CA PRO A 206 -3.18 5.17 14.17
C PRO A 206 -2.00 4.26 13.81
N THR A 207 -1.86 3.16 14.56
CA THR A 207 -1.00 2.05 14.17
C THR A 207 -1.72 1.26 13.08
N VAL A 208 -1.11 1.21 11.89
CA VAL A 208 -1.53 0.38 10.76
C VAL A 208 -1.06 -1.05 10.96
#